data_AF-A0A9D0G9P0-F1
#
_entry.id   AF-A0A9D0G9P0-F1
#
_cell.length_a   1.000
_cell.length_b   1.000
_cell.length_c   1.000
_cell.angle_alpha   90.00
_cell.angle_beta   90.00
_cell.angle_gamma   90.00
#
_symmetry.space_group_name_H-M   'P 1'
#
loop_
_entity.id
_entity.type
_entity.pdbx_description
1 polymer ?
#
loop_
_entity_poly.entity_id
_entity_poly.type
_entity_poly.pdbx_seq_one_letter_code
_entity_poly.pdbx_strand_id
1 'polypeptide(L)' 'MKATIVTLPGDGIGREVVAEGVKVLQAVAAQYHHTFEFHEHMIGGCALDATGNPLPEATLTACRAADAVLLGA' A
#
# COMPACT_ATOMS: atom_id res chain seq x y z
N MET A 1 -3.97 -12.32 13.78
CA MET A 1 -4.43 -10.92 13.96
C MET A 1 -5.21 -10.48 12.73
N LYS A 2 -6.03 -9.42 12.84
CA LYS A 2 -6.62 -8.74 11.69
C LYS A 2 -5.97 -7.37 11.55
N ALA A 3 -5.54 -6.99 10.34
CA ALA A 3 -5.01 -5.66 10.07
C ALA A 3 -5.37 -5.19 8.66
N THR A 4 -5.68 -3.91 8.54
CA THR A 4 -5.85 -3.20 7.27
C THR A 4 -4.56 -2.47 6.94
N ILE A 5 -3.99 -2.76 5.78
CA ILE A 5 -2.69 -2.25 5.32
C ILE A 5 -2.91 -1.47 4.03
N VAL A 6 -2.55 -0.19 4.02
CA VAL A 6 -2.53 0.58 2.77
C VAL A 6 -1.22 0.31 2.05
N THR A 7 -1.30 -0.07 0.77
CA THR A 7 -0.12 -0.20 -0.09
C THR A 7 0.00 1.06 -0.93
N LEU A 8 1.21 1.63 -0.94
CA LEU A 8 1.57 2.81 -1.71
C LEU A 8 2.74 2.45 -2.62
N PRO A 9 2.48 1.86 -3.80
CA PRO A 9 3.55 1.32 -4.65
C PRO A 9 4.46 2.40 -5.22
N GLY A 10 3.96 3.64 -5.38
CA GLY A 10 4.75 4.76 -5.88
C GLY A 10 5.15 4.59 -7.34
N ASP A 11 6.34 5.09 -7.66
CA ASP A 11 6.89 5.16 -9.02
C ASP A 11 7.98 4.12 -9.25
N GLY A 12 8.52 4.06 -10.48
CA GLY A 12 9.66 3.21 -10.80
C GLY A 12 9.38 1.73 -10.53
N ILE A 13 10.31 1.08 -9.81
CA ILE A 13 10.22 -0.35 -9.49
C ILE A 13 9.31 -0.62 -8.28
N GLY A 14 8.83 0.44 -7.62
CA GLY A 14 7.99 0.36 -6.42
C GLY A 14 6.76 -0.54 -6.62
N ARG A 15 6.16 -0.51 -7.82
CA ARG A 15 5.02 -1.37 -8.20
C ARG A 15 5.37 -2.85 -8.19
N GLU A 16 6.55 -3.20 -8.68
CA GLU A 16 7.01 -4.58 -8.75
C GLU A 16 7.37 -5.09 -7.34
N VAL A 17 8.14 -4.32 -6.58
CA VAL A 17 8.62 -4.76 -5.26
C VAL A 17 7.51 -4.80 -4.21
N VAL A 18 6.54 -3.87 -4.23
CA VAL A 18 5.39 -3.90 -3.32
C VAL A 18 4.49 -5.08 -3.63
N ALA A 19 4.29 -5.45 -4.91
CA ALA A 19 3.52 -6.63 -5.27
C ALA A 19 4.13 -7.92 -4.69
N GLU A 20 5.45 -8.07 -4.74
CA GLU A 20 6.13 -9.22 -4.13
C GLU A 20 6.07 -9.16 -2.59
N GLY A 21 6.19 -7.97 -1.99
CA GLY A 21 6.01 -7.78 -0.55
C GLY A 21 4.64 -8.24 -0.06
N VAL A 22 3.57 -7.92 -0.81
CA VAL A 22 2.20 -8.38 -0.51
C VAL A 22 2.11 -9.91 -0.55
N LYS A 23 2.74 -10.59 -1.53
CA LYS A 23 2.74 -12.06 -1.59
C LYS A 23 3.42 -12.68 -0.38
N VAL A 24 4.54 -12.12 0.07
CA VAL A 24 5.24 -12.58 1.28
C VAL A 24 4.35 -12.38 2.52
N LEU A 25 3.71 -11.22 2.66
CA LEU A 25 2.80 -10.96 3.77
C LEU A 25 1.58 -11.88 3.77
N GLN A 26 1.05 -12.23 2.60
CA GLN A 26 -0.02 -13.22 2.46
C GLN A 26 0.44 -14.62 2.90
N ALA A 27 1.66 -15.03 2.54
CA ALA A 27 2.22 -16.30 2.99
C ALA A 27 2.40 -16.33 4.53
N VAL A 28 2.88 -15.24 5.12
CA VAL A 28 2.95 -15.07 6.58
C VAL A 28 1.55 -15.13 7.20
N ALA A 29 0.56 -14.47 6.58
CA ALA A 29 -0.82 -14.49 7.07
C ALA A 29 -1.40 -15.91 7.10
N ALA A 30 -1.16 -16.69 6.05
CA ALA A 30 -1.57 -18.08 5.98
C ALA A 30 -0.87 -18.93 7.06
N GLN A 31 0.44 -18.77 7.22
CA GLN A 31 1.26 -19.55 8.16
C GLN A 31 0.89 -19.30 9.63
N TYR A 32 0.60 -18.05 9.99
CA TYR A 32 0.39 -17.64 11.38
C TYR A 32 -1.08 -17.29 11.70
N HIS A 33 -2.01 -17.69 10.83
CA HIS A 33 -3.45 -17.42 10.98
C HIS A 33 -3.74 -15.94 11.23
N HIS A 34 -3.16 -15.08 10.39
CA HIS A 34 -3.51 -13.66 10.32
C HIS A 34 -4.43 -13.39 9.13
N THR A 35 -5.08 -12.25 9.16
CA THR A 35 -5.93 -11.75 8.09
C THR A 35 -5.48 -10.33 7.78
N PHE A 36 -4.88 -10.16 6.62
CA PHE A 36 -4.46 -8.84 6.14
C PHE A 36 -5.38 -8.43 5.00
N GLU A 37 -5.90 -7.21 5.08
CA GLU A 37 -6.65 -6.56 4.02
C GLU A 37 -5.76 -5.47 3.41
N PHE A 38 -5.58 -5.51 2.09
CA PHE A 38 -4.70 -4.56 1.39
C PHE A 38 -5.52 -3.60 0.55
N HIS A 39 -5.27 -2.29 0.70
CA HIS A 39 -5.87 -1.26 -0.14
C HIS A 39 -4.78 -0.45 -0.82
N GLU A 40 -4.72 -0.51 -2.14
CA GLU A 40 -3.75 0.24 -2.93
C GLU A 40 -4.20 1.68 -3.16
N HIS A 41 -3.29 2.63 -2.93
CA HIS A 41 -3.51 4.04 -3.19
C HIS A 41 -2.29 4.69 -3.90
N MET A 42 -2.53 5.80 -4.60
CA MET A 42 -1.49 6.50 -5.35
C MET A 42 -0.68 7.44 -4.46
N ILE A 43 0.63 7.52 -4.71
CA ILE A 43 1.54 8.50 -4.11
C ILE A 43 2.64 8.85 -5.12
N GLY A 44 3.29 10.01 -4.98
CA GLY A 44 4.47 10.38 -5.74
C GLY A 44 4.14 10.93 -7.13
N GLY A 45 5.02 10.68 -8.09
CA GLY A 45 4.93 11.13 -9.48
C GLY A 45 3.65 10.66 -10.16
N CYS A 46 3.29 9.39 -10.04
CA CYS A 46 2.07 8.85 -10.64
C CYS A 46 0.80 9.54 -10.09
N ALA A 47 0.80 9.91 -8.80
CA ALA A 47 -0.31 10.65 -8.19
C ALA A 47 -0.35 12.10 -8.67
N LEU A 48 0.82 12.73 -8.79
CA LEU A 48 0.95 14.08 -9.36
C LEU A 48 0.44 14.11 -10.81
N ASP A 49 0.84 13.15 -11.63
CA ASP A 49 0.43 13.06 -13.04
C ASP A 49 -1.09 12.87 -13.17
N ALA A 50 -1.70 12.05 -12.31
CA ALA A 50 -3.13 11.73 -12.38
C ALA A 50 -4.04 12.77 -11.72
N THR A 51 -3.57 13.44 -10.66
CA THR A 51 -4.42 14.25 -9.78
C THR A 51 -3.94 15.68 -9.58
N GLY A 52 -2.74 16.03 -10.04
CA GLY A 52 -2.09 17.31 -9.76
C GLY A 52 -1.55 17.44 -8.32
N ASN A 53 -1.60 16.37 -7.52
CA ASN A 53 -1.13 16.35 -6.15
C ASN A 53 -0.33 15.05 -5.87
N PRO A 54 0.93 15.12 -5.41
CA PRO A 54 1.73 13.93 -5.14
C PRO A 54 1.24 13.13 -3.92
N LEU A 55 0.39 13.71 -3.08
CA LEU A 55 -0.27 13.04 -1.96
C LEU A 55 -1.77 13.41 -1.94
N PRO A 56 -2.60 12.71 -2.73
CA PRO A 56 -4.04 12.97 -2.79
C PRO A 56 -4.70 12.83 -1.41
N GLU A 57 -5.71 13.65 -1.11
CA GLU A 57 -6.42 13.61 0.17
C GLU A 57 -7.04 12.24 0.45
N ALA A 58 -7.50 11.55 -0.59
CA ALA A 58 -8.01 10.18 -0.49
C ALA A 58 -6.93 9.19 -0.01
N THR A 59 -5.70 9.32 -0.49
CA THR A 59 -4.56 8.51 -0.02
C THR A 59 -4.25 8.81 1.45
N LEU A 60 -4.18 10.10 1.81
CA LEU A 60 -3.91 10.50 3.20
C LEU A 60 -5.01 10.00 4.16
N THR A 61 -6.27 10.10 3.74
CA THR A 61 -7.43 9.60 4.50
C THR A 61 -7.35 8.08 4.70
N ALA A 62 -7.03 7.32 3.65
CA ALA A 62 -6.86 5.89 3.74
C ALA A 62 -5.71 5.50 4.69
N CYS A 63 -4.54 6.15 4.57
CA CYS A 63 -3.40 5.90 5.45
C CYS A 63 -3.72 6.17 6.93
N ARG A 64 -4.52 7.20 7.23
CA ARG A 64 -4.93 7.51 8.61
C ARG A 64 -5.93 6.50 9.18
N ALA A 65 -6.69 5.82 8.33
CA ALA A 65 -7.66 4.82 8.73
C ALA A 65 -7.06 3.40 8.81
N ALA A 66 -5.86 3.19 8.27
CA ALA A 66 -5.19 1.89 8.24
C ALA A 66 -4.37 1.63 9.51
N ASP A 67 -4.10 0.35 9.79
CA ASP A 67 -3.22 -0.07 10.88
C ASP A 67 -1.73 0.11 10.50
N ALA A 68 -1.41 0.06 9.21
CA ALA A 68 -0.07 0.23 8.69
C ALA A 68 -0.06 0.70 7.22
N VAL A 69 1.11 1.19 6.79
CA VAL A 69 1.38 1.59 5.40
C VAL A 69 2.59 0.82 4.88
N LEU A 70 2.45 0.19 3.71
CA LEU A 70 3.55 -0.41 2.96
C LEU A 70 3.89 0.49 1.76
N LEU A 71 4.99 1.23 1.88
CA LEU A 71 5.45 2.21 0.89
C LEU A 71 6.57 1.64 0.01
N GLY A 72 6.45 1.80 -1.31
CA GLY A 72 7.45 1.46 -2.32
C GLY A 72 8.20 2.67 -2.89
N ALA A 73 9.17 2.39 -3.76
CA ALA A 73 9.94 3.34 -4.59
C ALA A 73 10.66 2.61 -5.73
#